data_AF-A0A6C0HF31-F1
#
_entry.id   AF-A0A6C0HF31-F1
#
_cell.length_a   1.000
_cell.length_b   1.000
_cell.length_c   1.000
_cell.angle_alpha   90.00
_cell.angle_beta   90.00
_cell.angle_gamma   90.00
#
_symmetry.space_group_name_H-M   'P 1'
#
loop_
_entity.id
_entity.type
_entity.pdbx_description
1 polymer ?
#
loop_
_entity_poly.entity_id
_entity_poly.type
_entity_poly.pdbx_seq_one_letter_code
_entity_poly.pdbx_strand_id
1 'polypeptide(L)'
;MSQIQTKVLKQGTVHPRVISCSFFTMKDAYRSFEKYERHLQKFLHQVRFFKDFEVRVYTDDTGKDFALKVAKDPNVSVIHFDCPQFREGDGHIGTFGTFVRFLPLFEEHELTWSSDIDIPDNYFSLENSDKDFRIYTHLCYDRKVYGRKYTISAGRFISRHQLPRALLTRFLNKVLDGGYNNEIELLNKANKHKPPSPFPYGVDELFLNWPVYDWIKKRDFQVNILIDYVPAMLINYNAGLTKDEDAIVYQFYKTNDKKLIPKLIDIYRKKVPPIVDKYPCLQPLVDKLKNPSKIKNDFFERININSKDL
;
A
#
# COMPACT_ATOMS: atom_id res chain seq x y z
N MET A 1 -20.46 17.77 2.75
CA MET A 1 -19.66 18.03 1.54
C MET A 1 -18.37 17.24 1.64
N SER A 2 -17.90 16.62 0.54
CA SER A 2 -16.57 15.99 0.49
C SER A 2 -15.52 17.05 0.75
N GLN A 3 -14.60 16.83 1.71
CA GLN A 3 -13.49 17.76 1.93
C GLN A 3 -12.58 17.86 0.69
N ILE A 4 -12.54 16.79 -0.11
CA ILE A 4 -11.74 16.67 -1.33
C ILE A 4 -12.60 17.04 -2.54
N GLN A 5 -12.17 18.05 -3.29
CA GLN A 5 -12.74 18.44 -4.57
C GLN A 5 -11.97 17.75 -5.70
N THR A 6 -12.66 17.37 -6.78
CA THR A 6 -12.02 16.69 -7.91
C THR A 6 -12.48 17.28 -9.24
N LYS A 7 -11.56 17.40 -10.20
CA LYS A 7 -11.83 17.84 -11.57
C LYS A 7 -11.12 16.89 -12.54
N VAL A 8 -11.86 16.34 -13.50
CA VAL A 8 -11.26 15.53 -14.56
C VAL A 8 -10.45 16.44 -15.49
N LEU A 9 -9.16 16.16 -15.64
CA LEU A 9 -8.27 16.84 -16.60
C LEU A 9 -8.16 16.08 -17.91
N LYS A 10 -8.16 14.74 -17.83
CA LYS A 10 -8.24 13.82 -18.97
C LYS A 10 -9.15 12.67 -18.58
N GLN A 11 -10.17 12.40 -19.40
CA GLN A 11 -11.02 11.22 -19.24
C GLN A 11 -10.44 10.06 -20.04
N GLY A 12 -10.18 8.93 -19.39
CA GLY A 12 -9.89 7.66 -20.04
C GLY A 12 -11.18 6.88 -20.35
N THR A 13 -11.03 5.72 -21.00
CA THR A 13 -12.12 4.75 -21.18
C THR A 13 -12.69 4.36 -19.82
N VAL A 14 -13.99 4.53 -19.65
CA VAL A 14 -14.69 4.11 -18.43
C VAL A 14 -14.84 2.59 -18.45
N HIS A 15 -14.41 1.95 -17.37
CA HIS A 15 -14.55 0.50 -17.16
C HIS A 15 -15.22 0.25 -15.80
N PRO A 16 -15.88 -0.90 -15.61
CA PRO A 16 -16.45 -1.29 -14.32
C PRO A 16 -15.38 -1.61 -13.27
N ARG A 17 -14.10 -1.71 -13.67
CA ARG A 17 -12.97 -2.00 -12.79
C ARG A 17 -12.00 -0.83 -12.80
N VAL A 18 -11.49 -0.47 -11.62
CA VAL A 18 -10.63 0.70 -11.44
C VAL A 18 -9.35 0.32 -10.71
N ILE A 19 -8.21 0.75 -11.24
CA ILE A 19 -6.95 0.86 -10.50
C ILE A 19 -6.68 2.34 -10.25
N SER A 20 -6.42 2.71 -9.00
CA SER A 20 -6.19 4.11 -8.61
C SER A 20 -4.87 4.31 -7.90
N CYS A 21 -4.26 5.47 -8.13
CA CYS A 21 -3.05 5.92 -7.45
C CYS A 21 -3.07 7.43 -7.23
N SER A 22 -2.22 7.90 -6.31
CA SER A 22 -1.97 9.31 -6.05
C SER A 22 -0.59 9.73 -6.57
N PHE A 23 -0.50 10.90 -7.19
CA PHE A 23 0.72 11.50 -7.71
C PHE A 23 0.79 12.99 -7.37
N PHE A 24 1.55 13.33 -6.35
CA PHE A 24 1.69 14.69 -5.83
C PHE A 24 3.01 14.81 -5.06
N THR A 25 3.42 16.03 -4.71
CA THR A 25 4.47 16.28 -3.73
C THR A 25 3.92 16.96 -2.48
N MET A 26 4.60 16.72 -1.37
CA MET A 26 4.29 17.39 -0.10
C MET A 26 4.99 18.75 -0.07
N LYS A 27 4.47 19.70 0.71
CA LYS A 27 5.18 20.96 0.99
C LYS A 27 6.60 20.69 1.52
N ASP A 28 6.71 19.85 2.56
CA ASP A 28 7.99 19.49 3.17
C ASP A 28 8.53 18.18 2.58
N ALA A 29 8.77 18.18 1.27
CA ALA A 29 9.26 17.01 0.55
C ALA A 29 10.69 16.63 0.98
N TYR A 30 10.87 15.40 1.47
CA TYR A 30 12.17 14.81 1.82
C TYR A 30 12.91 14.14 0.63
N ARG A 31 12.32 14.15 -0.57
CA ARG A 31 12.84 13.50 -1.78
C ARG A 31 12.56 14.36 -3.01
N SER A 32 13.44 14.27 -4.01
CA SER A 32 13.22 14.90 -5.33
C SER A 32 11.96 14.38 -6.00
N PHE A 33 11.20 15.29 -6.63
CA PHE A 33 9.96 14.97 -7.32
C PHE A 33 10.17 14.05 -8.54
N GLU A 34 11.34 14.17 -9.20
CA GLU A 34 11.75 13.32 -10.34
C GLU A 34 11.70 11.81 -10.01
N LYS A 35 11.88 11.45 -8.72
CA LYS A 35 11.73 10.06 -8.31
C LYS A 35 10.29 9.58 -8.48
N TYR A 36 9.31 10.38 -8.08
CA TYR A 36 7.89 10.06 -8.25
C TYR A 36 7.49 10.05 -9.72
N GLU A 37 8.05 10.95 -10.53
CA GLU A 37 7.85 10.97 -11.98
C GLU A 37 8.23 9.64 -12.65
N ARG A 38 9.43 9.13 -12.33
CA ARG A 38 9.88 7.80 -12.80
C ARG A 38 8.98 6.68 -12.30
N HIS A 39 8.53 6.76 -11.05
CA HIS A 39 7.60 5.77 -10.50
C HIS A 39 6.24 5.80 -11.21
N LEU A 40 5.69 6.97 -11.51
CA LEU A 40 4.44 7.08 -12.27
C LEU A 40 4.59 6.49 -13.69
N GLN A 41 5.67 6.80 -14.40
CA GLN A 41 5.92 6.21 -15.72
C GLN A 41 6.00 4.68 -15.65
N LYS A 42 6.72 4.15 -14.65
CA LYS A 42 6.81 2.70 -14.42
C LYS A 42 5.43 2.12 -14.11
N PHE A 43 4.69 2.73 -13.20
CA PHE A 43 3.33 2.33 -12.83
C PHE A 43 2.41 2.26 -14.05
N LEU A 44 2.37 3.32 -14.87
CA LEU A 44 1.55 3.34 -16.10
C LEU A 44 1.98 2.26 -17.09
N HIS A 45 3.28 1.95 -17.17
CA HIS A 45 3.77 0.83 -17.97
C HIS A 45 3.35 -0.54 -17.42
N GLN A 46 3.31 -0.71 -16.10
CA GLN A 46 2.87 -1.94 -15.44
C GLN A 46 1.37 -2.17 -15.65
N VAL A 47 0.55 -1.13 -15.46
CA VAL A 47 -0.91 -1.29 -15.48
C VAL A 47 -1.50 -1.33 -16.89
N ARG A 48 -0.72 -1.02 -17.94
CA ARG A 48 -1.19 -1.05 -19.34
C ARG A 48 -1.69 -2.42 -19.79
N PHE A 49 -1.35 -3.50 -19.07
CA PHE A 49 -1.79 -4.86 -19.38
C PHE A 49 -3.20 -5.18 -18.85
N PHE A 50 -3.76 -4.35 -17.97
CA PHE A 50 -5.13 -4.46 -17.47
C PHE A 50 -6.08 -3.68 -18.40
N LYS A 51 -6.42 -4.29 -19.55
CA LYS A 51 -7.19 -3.63 -20.61
C LYS A 51 -8.66 -3.39 -20.28
N ASP A 52 -9.18 -4.12 -19.31
CA ASP A 52 -10.53 -4.04 -18.75
C ASP A 52 -10.62 -3.14 -17.50
N PHE A 53 -9.60 -2.32 -17.26
CA PHE A 53 -9.54 -1.37 -16.14
C PHE A 53 -9.43 0.06 -16.63
N GLU A 54 -10.12 0.96 -15.93
CA GLU A 54 -9.80 2.39 -15.92
C GLU A 54 -8.65 2.60 -14.92
N VAL A 55 -7.61 3.30 -15.33
CA VAL A 55 -6.51 3.70 -14.45
C VAL A 55 -6.72 5.16 -14.07
N ARG A 56 -6.96 5.43 -12.78
CA ARG A 56 -7.17 6.79 -12.27
C ARG A 56 -5.94 7.31 -11.56
N VAL A 57 -5.28 8.27 -12.17
CA VAL A 57 -4.18 9.02 -11.57
C VAL A 57 -4.75 10.29 -10.94
N TYR A 58 -4.77 10.33 -9.61
CA TYR A 58 -5.15 11.52 -8.86
C TYR A 58 -3.92 12.40 -8.64
N THR A 59 -3.99 13.66 -9.06
CA THR A 59 -2.85 14.60 -9.04
C THR A 59 -3.28 15.97 -8.52
N ASP A 60 -2.35 16.74 -7.97
CA ASP A 60 -2.59 18.15 -7.60
C ASP A 60 -1.86 19.08 -8.59
N ASP A 61 -1.72 20.36 -8.22
CA ASP A 61 -1.00 21.35 -9.03
C ASP A 61 0.48 21.02 -9.22
N THR A 62 1.07 20.24 -8.33
CA THR A 62 2.51 19.91 -8.36
C THR A 62 2.82 18.83 -9.41
N GLY A 63 1.87 17.92 -9.67
CA GLY A 63 2.06 16.79 -10.59
C GLY A 63 1.27 16.86 -11.91
N LYS A 64 0.27 17.73 -12.03
CA LYS A 64 -0.74 17.64 -13.11
C LYS A 64 -0.15 17.66 -14.52
N ASP A 65 0.82 18.53 -14.78
CA ASP A 65 1.39 18.69 -16.13
C ASP A 65 2.18 17.45 -16.55
N PHE A 66 2.95 16.88 -15.62
CA PHE A 66 3.66 15.64 -15.85
C PHE A 66 2.69 14.46 -16.03
N ALA A 67 1.68 14.33 -15.17
CA ALA A 67 0.66 13.28 -15.27
C ALA A 67 -0.06 13.31 -16.63
N LEU A 68 -0.49 14.49 -17.09
CA LEU A 68 -1.08 14.68 -18.42
C LEU A 68 -0.10 14.32 -19.55
N LYS A 69 1.17 14.69 -19.41
CA LYS A 69 2.21 14.36 -20.40
C LYS A 69 2.37 12.85 -20.55
N VAL A 70 2.39 12.08 -19.46
CA VAL A 70 2.69 10.63 -19.50
C VAL A 70 1.46 9.72 -19.64
N ALA A 71 0.25 10.22 -19.38
CA ALA A 71 -1.00 9.48 -19.49
C ALA A 71 -1.44 9.23 -20.95
N LYS A 72 -0.64 8.51 -21.74
CA LYS A 72 -0.88 8.25 -23.17
C LYS A 72 -1.88 7.12 -23.45
N ASP A 73 -2.01 6.15 -22.55
CA ASP A 73 -2.95 5.04 -22.73
C ASP A 73 -4.41 5.55 -22.67
N PRO A 74 -5.30 5.08 -23.57
CA PRO A 74 -6.70 5.50 -23.59
C PRO A 74 -7.46 5.14 -22.31
N ASN A 75 -7.05 4.13 -21.56
CA ASN A 75 -7.69 3.73 -20.31
C ASN A 75 -7.28 4.60 -19.10
N VAL A 76 -6.35 5.54 -19.27
CA VAL A 76 -5.85 6.38 -18.16
C VAL A 76 -6.64 7.68 -18.05
N SER A 77 -7.30 7.86 -16.92
CA SER A 77 -7.89 9.13 -16.48
C SER A 77 -6.90 9.90 -15.58
N VAL A 78 -6.79 11.21 -15.81
CA VAL A 78 -6.05 12.13 -14.94
C VAL A 78 -7.05 13.04 -14.25
N ILE A 79 -7.10 12.94 -12.92
CA ILE A 79 -8.06 13.63 -12.07
C ILE A 79 -7.29 14.59 -11.18
N HIS A 80 -7.51 15.89 -11.36
CA HIS A 80 -7.04 16.89 -10.41
C HIS A 80 -7.83 16.76 -9.12
N PHE A 81 -7.14 16.82 -7.99
CA PHE A 81 -7.77 16.99 -6.69
C PHE A 81 -7.30 18.28 -6.05
N ASP A 82 -8.19 18.89 -5.27
CA ASP A 82 -7.86 20.00 -4.39
C ASP A 82 -8.50 19.81 -3.03
N CYS A 83 -7.78 20.22 -2.00
CA CYS A 83 -8.26 20.22 -0.64
C CYS A 83 -7.66 21.40 0.13
N PRO A 84 -8.26 22.60 0.00
CA PRO A 84 -7.69 23.83 0.56
C PRO A 84 -7.39 23.77 2.06
N GLN A 85 -8.22 23.05 2.81
CA GLN A 85 -8.11 22.85 4.26
C GLN A 85 -6.88 22.02 4.67
N PHE A 86 -6.27 21.28 3.73
CA PHE A 86 -5.05 20.48 3.96
C PHE A 86 -3.93 20.87 2.99
N ARG A 87 -3.95 22.12 2.52
CA ARG A 87 -2.92 22.71 1.67
C ARG A 87 -2.19 23.80 2.44
N GLU A 88 -0.88 23.86 2.28
CA GLU A 88 -0.06 24.92 2.84
C GLU A 88 0.94 25.38 1.78
N GLY A 89 0.75 26.60 1.28
CA GLY A 89 1.47 27.08 0.09
C GLY A 89 1.15 26.24 -1.15
N ASP A 90 2.20 25.81 -1.85
CA ASP A 90 2.08 25.10 -3.12
C ASP A 90 1.82 23.59 -2.99
N GLY A 91 1.90 23.02 -1.78
CA GLY A 91 1.76 21.58 -1.55
C GLY A 91 0.80 21.20 -0.42
N HIS A 92 0.55 19.90 -0.28
CA HIS A 92 -0.29 19.36 0.78
C HIS A 92 0.46 19.12 2.10
N ILE A 93 -0.29 19.18 3.20
CA ILE A 93 0.21 18.88 4.55
C ILE A 93 0.51 17.38 4.65
N GLY A 94 1.79 17.06 4.83
CA GLY A 94 2.27 15.68 4.94
C GLY A 94 1.75 14.79 3.81
N THR A 95 1.27 13.61 4.18
CA THR A 95 0.80 12.59 3.23
C THR A 95 -0.71 12.61 2.99
N PHE A 96 -1.42 13.69 3.31
CA PHE A 96 -2.87 13.76 3.08
C PHE A 96 -3.27 13.40 1.64
N GLY A 97 -2.48 13.84 0.66
CA GLY A 97 -2.73 13.52 -0.75
C GLY A 97 -2.70 12.03 -1.08
N THR A 98 -2.31 11.12 -0.16
CA THR A 98 -2.43 9.68 -0.40
C THR A 98 -3.84 9.14 -0.21
N PHE A 99 -4.77 9.88 0.42
CA PHE A 99 -6.16 9.43 0.59
C PHE A 99 -6.97 9.41 -0.71
N VAL A 100 -6.61 10.24 -1.69
CA VAL A 100 -7.39 10.40 -2.93
C VAL A 100 -7.42 9.12 -3.77
N ARG A 101 -6.41 8.25 -3.65
CA ARG A 101 -6.41 6.95 -4.32
C ARG A 101 -7.51 6.02 -3.81
N PHE A 102 -8.07 6.29 -2.62
CA PHE A 102 -9.19 5.53 -2.08
C PHE A 102 -10.54 6.02 -2.57
N LEU A 103 -10.62 7.14 -3.31
CA LEU A 103 -11.90 7.70 -3.75
C LEU A 103 -12.77 6.70 -4.53
N PRO A 104 -12.24 5.87 -5.43
CA PRO A 104 -13.04 4.88 -6.13
C PRO A 104 -13.64 3.81 -5.21
N LEU A 105 -13.09 3.58 -4.00
CA LEU A 105 -13.68 2.64 -3.04
C LEU A 105 -15.06 3.11 -2.55
N PHE A 106 -15.41 4.39 -2.72
CA PHE A 106 -16.69 4.96 -2.30
C PHE A 106 -17.66 5.16 -3.48
N GLU A 107 -17.31 4.65 -4.66
CA GLU A 107 -18.09 4.72 -5.88
C GLU A 107 -18.56 3.31 -6.28
N GLU A 108 -19.51 3.23 -7.20
CA GLU A 108 -20.02 1.96 -7.70
C GLU A 108 -19.07 1.41 -8.77
N HIS A 109 -18.38 0.31 -8.45
CA HIS A 109 -17.47 -0.43 -9.33
C HIS A 109 -17.56 -1.92 -9.04
N GLU A 110 -17.32 -2.77 -10.05
CA GLU A 110 -17.22 -4.23 -9.87
C GLU A 110 -15.97 -4.60 -9.05
N LEU A 111 -14.87 -3.87 -9.26
CA LEU A 111 -13.62 -4.07 -8.55
C LEU A 111 -12.83 -2.76 -8.49
N THR A 112 -12.37 -2.40 -7.31
CA THR A 112 -11.44 -1.29 -7.09
C THR A 112 -10.11 -1.79 -6.53
N TRP A 113 -9.01 -1.30 -7.07
CA TRP A 113 -7.65 -1.56 -6.63
C TRP A 113 -6.94 -0.23 -6.29
N SER A 114 -6.72 0.01 -5.01
CA SER A 114 -5.88 1.13 -4.53
C SER A 114 -4.40 0.74 -4.52
N SER A 115 -3.57 1.50 -5.22
CA SER A 115 -2.14 1.20 -5.38
C SER A 115 -1.22 2.36 -5.00
N ASP A 116 -0.02 2.02 -4.56
CA ASP A 116 1.15 2.90 -4.59
C ASP A 116 1.74 2.91 -6.01
N ILE A 117 2.44 3.99 -6.38
CA ILE A 117 3.09 4.11 -7.70
C ILE A 117 4.49 3.49 -7.74
N ASP A 118 5.09 3.18 -6.58
CA ASP A 118 6.47 2.68 -6.47
C ASP A 118 6.56 1.17 -6.18
N ILE A 119 5.50 0.42 -6.46
CA ILE A 119 5.45 -1.03 -6.22
C ILE A 119 6.21 -1.88 -7.26
N PRO A 120 6.75 -3.04 -6.85
CA PRO A 120 7.33 -4.03 -7.77
C PRO A 120 6.34 -4.56 -8.83
N ASP A 121 6.85 -5.04 -9.97
CA ASP A 121 6.00 -5.51 -11.09
C ASP A 121 5.16 -6.74 -10.70
N ASN A 122 5.76 -7.65 -9.94
CA ASN A 122 5.10 -8.86 -9.43
C ASN A 122 3.98 -8.57 -8.41
N TYR A 123 3.78 -7.30 -8.02
CA TYR A 123 2.71 -6.94 -7.09
C TYR A 123 1.36 -6.80 -7.81
N PHE A 124 1.39 -6.59 -9.13
CA PHE A 124 0.21 -6.57 -9.98
C PHE A 124 -0.22 -7.97 -10.41
N SER A 125 -1.01 -8.63 -9.57
CA SER A 125 -1.69 -9.88 -9.91
C SER A 125 -3.14 -9.83 -9.46
N LEU A 126 -4.08 -10.31 -10.29
CA LEU A 126 -5.50 -10.51 -9.94
C LEU A 126 -5.79 -11.94 -9.47
N GLU A 127 -4.76 -12.77 -9.30
CA GLU A 127 -4.93 -14.14 -8.83
C GLU A 127 -5.63 -14.15 -7.46
N ASN A 128 -6.75 -14.88 -7.35
CA ASN A 128 -7.61 -14.95 -6.17
C ASN A 128 -8.25 -13.60 -5.75
N SER A 129 -8.50 -12.69 -6.71
CA SER A 129 -9.32 -11.50 -6.49
C SER A 129 -10.82 -11.75 -6.73
N ASP A 130 -11.26 -13.00 -6.64
CA ASP A 130 -12.67 -13.43 -6.71
C ASP A 130 -13.40 -13.24 -5.37
N LYS A 131 -12.66 -12.96 -4.28
CA LYS A 131 -13.21 -12.69 -2.95
C LYS A 131 -13.65 -11.23 -2.80
N ASP A 132 -14.46 -10.96 -1.78
CA ASP A 132 -15.00 -9.62 -1.51
C ASP A 132 -13.90 -8.59 -1.28
N PHE A 133 -12.84 -9.00 -0.56
CA PHE A 133 -11.66 -8.19 -0.29
C PHE A 133 -10.38 -8.98 -0.51
N ARG A 134 -9.34 -8.28 -0.96
CA ARG A 134 -7.97 -8.80 -0.91
C ARG A 134 -7.06 -7.83 -0.16
N ILE A 135 -6.41 -8.38 0.86
CA ILE A 135 -5.53 -7.66 1.77
C ILE A 135 -4.12 -8.21 1.61
N TYR A 136 -3.16 -7.30 1.47
CA TYR A 136 -1.74 -7.62 1.59
C TYR A 136 -1.24 -7.27 2.99
N THR A 137 -0.49 -8.17 3.61
CA THR A 137 0.09 -7.96 4.93
C THR A 137 1.51 -8.50 4.99
N HIS A 138 2.38 -7.82 5.73
CA HIS A 138 3.73 -8.30 6.00
C HIS A 138 3.74 -9.13 7.28
N LEU A 139 4.48 -10.24 7.29
CA LEU A 139 4.63 -11.10 8.48
C LEU A 139 5.06 -10.30 9.71
N CYS A 140 6.06 -9.44 9.53
CA CYS A 140 6.54 -8.51 10.54
C CYS A 140 6.33 -7.09 10.07
N TYR A 141 5.12 -6.59 10.31
CA TYR A 141 4.83 -5.19 10.09
C TYR A 141 5.50 -4.36 11.21
N ASP A 142 6.57 -3.63 10.87
CA ASP A 142 7.41 -2.91 11.84
C ASP A 142 6.64 -1.82 12.63
N ARG A 143 5.51 -1.36 12.07
CA ARG A 143 4.64 -0.36 12.69
C ARG A 143 3.61 -1.03 13.60
N LYS A 144 3.97 -1.21 14.87
CA LYS A 144 3.06 -1.72 15.92
C LYS A 144 1.81 -0.85 16.16
N VAL A 145 1.76 0.35 15.58
CA VAL A 145 0.69 1.35 15.77
C VAL A 145 -0.69 0.83 15.37
N TYR A 146 -0.79 -0.11 14.44
CA TYR A 146 -2.09 -0.55 13.92
C TYR A 146 -2.76 -1.64 14.74
N GLY A 147 -1.98 -2.49 15.44
CA GLY A 147 -2.51 -3.53 16.34
C GLY A 147 -3.40 -4.60 15.69
N ARG A 148 -3.33 -4.80 14.36
CA ARG A 148 -4.16 -5.78 13.64
C ARG A 148 -3.38 -7.03 13.27
N LYS A 149 -4.03 -8.20 13.42
CA LYS A 149 -3.48 -9.51 13.05
C LYS A 149 -3.07 -9.55 11.58
N TYR A 150 -3.94 -9.03 10.70
CA TYR A 150 -3.69 -8.91 9.26
C TYR A 150 -3.69 -7.43 8.86
N THR A 151 -2.60 -6.73 9.17
CA THR A 151 -2.48 -5.31 8.83
C THR A 151 -2.63 -5.11 7.31
N ILE A 152 -3.52 -4.21 6.90
CA ILE A 152 -3.77 -3.84 5.51
C ILE A 152 -2.70 -2.87 5.04
N SER A 153 -1.92 -3.28 4.04
CA SER A 153 -1.02 -2.39 3.30
C SER A 153 -1.80 -1.60 2.25
N ALA A 154 -1.68 -0.27 2.29
CA ALA A 154 -2.47 0.64 1.47
C ALA A 154 -2.19 0.56 -0.04
N GLY A 155 -0.97 0.18 -0.41
CA GLY A 155 -0.53 0.13 -1.80
C GLY A 155 -1.01 -1.09 -2.59
N ARG A 156 -1.83 -1.98 -2.01
CA ARG A 156 -2.26 -3.23 -2.65
C ARG A 156 -3.66 -3.69 -2.23
N PHE A 157 -4.51 -2.77 -1.79
CA PHE A 157 -5.84 -3.10 -1.31
C PHE A 157 -6.84 -3.23 -2.46
N ILE A 158 -7.54 -4.37 -2.52
CA ILE A 158 -8.59 -4.61 -3.53
C ILE A 158 -9.93 -4.83 -2.84
N SER A 159 -10.98 -4.20 -3.37
CA SER A 159 -12.37 -4.35 -2.93
C SER A 159 -13.28 -4.66 -4.11
N ARG A 160 -14.23 -5.56 -3.93
CA ARG A 160 -15.39 -5.76 -4.84
C ARG A 160 -16.67 -5.10 -4.33
N HIS A 161 -16.57 -4.39 -3.21
CA HIS A 161 -17.69 -3.72 -2.55
C HIS A 161 -17.44 -2.22 -2.45
N GLN A 162 -18.51 -1.44 -2.66
CA GLN A 162 -18.52 -0.04 -2.34
C GLN A 162 -18.48 0.16 -0.81
N LEU A 163 -17.51 0.93 -0.35
CA LEU A 163 -17.40 1.36 1.03
C LEU A 163 -18.27 2.59 1.28
N PRO A 164 -18.85 2.75 2.49
CA PRO A 164 -19.55 3.98 2.83
C PRO A 164 -18.56 5.16 2.88
N ARG A 165 -18.84 6.22 2.10
CA ARG A 165 -18.06 7.47 2.13
C ARG A 165 -17.91 8.05 3.54
N ALA A 166 -18.87 7.80 4.42
CA ALA A 166 -18.83 8.20 5.82
C ALA A 166 -17.61 7.68 6.60
N LEU A 167 -16.99 6.56 6.18
CA LEU A 167 -15.76 6.06 6.78
C LEU A 167 -14.62 7.08 6.66
N LEU A 168 -14.39 7.61 5.45
CA LEU A 168 -13.34 8.59 5.20
C LEU A 168 -13.67 9.92 5.89
N THR A 169 -14.91 10.41 5.77
CA THR A 169 -15.31 11.69 6.39
C THR A 169 -15.15 11.65 7.91
N ARG A 170 -15.60 10.59 8.58
CA ARG A 170 -15.46 10.46 10.04
C ARG A 170 -13.99 10.32 10.46
N PHE A 171 -13.18 9.61 9.68
CA PHE A 171 -11.76 9.47 9.95
C PHE A 171 -11.05 10.83 9.89
N LEU A 172 -11.25 11.59 8.81
CA LEU A 172 -10.61 12.89 8.63
C LEU A 172 -11.04 13.90 9.70
N ASN A 173 -12.33 13.94 10.04
CA ASN A 173 -12.82 14.77 11.15
C ASN A 173 -12.16 14.37 12.47
N LYS A 174 -12.08 13.07 12.78
CA LYS A 174 -11.44 12.59 14.01
C LYS A 174 -9.94 12.89 14.06
N VAL A 175 -9.24 12.90 12.93
CA VAL A 175 -7.84 13.37 12.86
C VAL A 175 -7.76 14.86 13.20
N LEU A 176 -8.61 15.70 12.59
CA LEU A 176 -8.67 17.14 12.86
C LEU A 176 -9.01 17.46 14.32
N ASP A 177 -9.92 16.70 14.92
CA ASP A 177 -10.35 16.86 16.31
C ASP A 177 -9.33 16.28 17.33
N GLY A 178 -8.18 15.78 16.85
CA GLY A 178 -7.12 15.23 17.70
C GLY A 178 -7.38 13.81 18.23
N GLY A 179 -8.40 13.12 17.74
CA GLY A 179 -8.80 11.79 18.19
C GLY A 179 -7.84 10.65 17.82
N TYR A 180 -6.77 10.94 17.07
CA TYR A 180 -5.67 10.01 16.72
C TYR A 180 -4.29 10.56 17.08
N ASN A 181 -4.19 11.53 18.01
CA ASN A 181 -2.93 12.19 18.35
C ASN A 181 -1.84 11.20 18.78
N ASN A 182 -2.19 10.19 19.60
CA ASN A 182 -1.23 9.18 20.06
C ASN A 182 -0.66 8.36 18.89
N GLU A 183 -1.52 7.89 17.98
CA GLU A 183 -1.12 7.12 16.81
C GLU A 183 -0.27 7.97 15.85
N ILE A 184 -0.68 9.23 15.63
CA ILE A 184 0.05 10.21 14.80
C ILE A 184 1.43 10.50 15.39
N GLU A 185 1.54 10.69 16.71
CA GLU A 185 2.82 10.88 17.38
C GLU A 185 3.73 9.66 17.22
N LEU A 186 3.20 8.44 17.39
CA LEU A 186 3.96 7.22 17.21
C LEU A 186 4.45 7.08 15.76
N LEU A 187 3.60 7.40 14.78
CA LEU A 187 3.99 7.41 13.37
C LEU A 187 5.09 8.45 13.10
N ASN A 188 4.97 9.67 13.62
CA ASN A 188 6.02 10.68 13.49
C ASN A 188 7.34 10.23 14.14
N LYS A 189 7.30 9.67 15.37
CA LYS A 189 8.48 9.13 16.08
C LYS A 189 9.14 7.98 15.31
N ALA A 190 8.36 7.14 14.63
CA ALA A 190 8.88 6.06 13.80
C ALA A 190 9.52 6.56 12.48
N ASN A 191 9.06 7.69 11.94
CA ASN A 191 9.57 8.27 10.69
C ASN A 191 10.62 9.37 10.95
N LYS A 192 11.67 9.09 11.74
CA LYS A 192 12.67 10.08 12.21
C LYS A 192 13.35 10.94 11.13
N HIS A 193 13.42 10.44 9.89
CA HIS A 193 14.04 11.14 8.75
C HIS A 193 13.06 11.96 7.92
N LYS A 194 11.80 12.07 8.35
CA LYS A 194 10.73 12.77 7.63
C LYS A 194 10.18 13.88 8.51
N PRO A 195 9.75 15.01 7.93
CA PRO A 195 9.14 16.10 8.68
C PRO A 195 7.91 15.62 9.46
N PRO A 196 7.77 15.99 10.74
CA PRO A 196 6.55 15.72 11.50
C PRO A 196 5.33 16.35 10.83
N SER A 197 4.20 15.66 10.88
CA SER A 197 2.95 16.15 10.28
C SER A 197 1.73 15.61 11.03
N PRO A 198 0.59 16.33 11.06
CA PRO A 198 -0.70 15.76 11.46
C PRO A 198 -1.18 14.65 10.49
N PHE A 199 -0.63 14.59 9.28
CA PHE A 199 -0.84 13.52 8.30
C PHE A 199 0.48 12.80 8.00
N PRO A 200 1.06 12.08 8.99
CA PRO A 200 2.36 11.47 8.84
C PRO A 200 2.33 10.28 7.88
N TYR A 201 3.49 9.87 7.39
CA TYR A 201 3.62 8.63 6.61
C TYR A 201 3.00 7.43 7.34
N GLY A 202 2.04 6.78 6.71
CA GLY A 202 1.26 5.66 7.28
C GLY A 202 -0.12 6.04 7.80
N VAL A 203 -0.52 7.31 7.70
CA VAL A 203 -1.87 7.74 8.11
C VAL A 203 -2.98 7.15 7.22
N ASP A 204 -2.66 6.85 5.96
CA ASP A 204 -3.53 6.11 5.04
C ASP A 204 -3.72 4.66 5.45
N GLU A 205 -2.66 4.00 5.92
CA GLU A 205 -2.77 2.68 6.53
C GLU A 205 -3.48 2.73 7.88
N LEU A 206 -3.35 3.81 8.67
CA LEU A 206 -4.14 3.99 9.88
C LEU A 206 -5.65 4.01 9.55
N PHE A 207 -6.06 4.69 8.47
CA PHE A 207 -7.43 4.65 7.95
C PHE A 207 -7.85 3.24 7.51
N LEU A 208 -7.01 2.52 6.76
CA LEU A 208 -7.39 1.16 6.35
C LEU A 208 -7.47 0.19 7.53
N ASN A 209 -6.57 0.31 8.50
CA ASN A 209 -6.46 -0.63 9.62
C ASN A 209 -7.38 -0.33 10.81
N TRP A 210 -8.12 0.77 10.78
CA TRP A 210 -9.09 1.11 11.81
C TRP A 210 -10.51 1.15 11.25
N PRO A 211 -11.00 2.27 10.68
CA PRO A 211 -12.39 2.35 10.24
C PRO A 211 -12.73 1.35 9.14
N VAL A 212 -11.86 1.12 8.15
CA VAL A 212 -12.15 0.14 7.08
C VAL A 212 -12.05 -1.28 7.61
N TYR A 213 -10.99 -1.62 8.34
CA TYR A 213 -10.81 -2.93 8.95
C TYR A 213 -12.01 -3.35 9.82
N ASP A 214 -12.44 -2.48 10.75
CA ASP A 214 -13.55 -2.77 11.64
C ASP A 214 -14.88 -2.83 10.88
N TRP A 215 -15.02 -2.08 9.79
CA TRP A 215 -16.19 -2.14 8.93
C TRP A 215 -16.28 -3.47 8.18
N ILE A 216 -15.16 -3.98 7.65
CA ILE A 216 -15.09 -5.30 6.99
C ILE A 216 -15.37 -6.39 8.03
N LYS A 217 -14.69 -6.35 9.18
CA LYS A 217 -14.80 -7.39 10.22
C LYS A 217 -16.21 -7.61 10.76
N LYS A 218 -17.04 -6.56 10.81
CA LYS A 218 -18.42 -6.62 11.33
C LYS A 218 -19.44 -7.17 10.33
N ARG A 219 -19.01 -7.60 9.15
CA ARG A 219 -19.87 -8.10 8.08
C ARG A 219 -19.52 -9.55 7.77
N ASP A 220 -20.31 -10.17 6.89
CA ASP A 220 -20.09 -11.52 6.40
C ASP A 220 -19.49 -11.46 4.99
N PHE A 221 -18.17 -11.24 4.94
CA PHE A 221 -17.39 -11.19 3.73
C PHE A 221 -16.35 -12.30 3.69
N GLN A 222 -16.00 -12.73 2.49
CA GLN A 222 -14.85 -13.56 2.22
C GLN A 222 -13.65 -12.68 1.93
N VAL A 223 -12.56 -12.91 2.66
CA VAL A 223 -11.36 -12.10 2.56
C VAL A 223 -10.18 -12.99 2.18
N ASN A 224 -9.50 -12.62 1.10
CA ASN A 224 -8.21 -13.20 0.74
C ASN A 224 -7.09 -12.40 1.40
N ILE A 225 -6.27 -13.05 2.23
CA ILE A 225 -5.07 -12.44 2.81
C ILE A 225 -3.85 -13.01 2.09
N LEU A 226 -3.02 -12.11 1.56
CA LEU A 226 -1.70 -12.40 1.04
C LEU A 226 -0.67 -11.98 2.08
N ILE A 227 -0.05 -12.96 2.74
CA ILE A 227 0.98 -12.76 3.77
C ILE A 227 2.35 -12.84 3.12
N ASP A 228 3.15 -11.80 3.30
CA ASP A 228 4.52 -11.70 2.84
C ASP A 228 5.51 -12.17 3.91
N TYR A 229 6.13 -13.34 3.68
CA TYR A 229 7.19 -13.89 4.52
C TYR A 229 8.59 -13.45 4.06
N VAL A 230 8.71 -12.40 3.23
CA VAL A 230 9.98 -11.78 2.85
C VAL A 230 10.18 -10.50 3.67
N PRO A 231 10.68 -10.58 4.92
CA PRO A 231 10.92 -9.40 5.75
C PRO A 231 12.21 -8.68 5.32
N ALA A 232 12.34 -8.36 4.02
CA ALA A 232 13.56 -7.84 3.39
C ALA A 232 14.12 -6.64 4.16
N MET A 233 13.29 -5.61 4.39
CA MET A 233 13.73 -4.40 5.10
C MET A 233 14.17 -4.71 6.54
N LEU A 234 13.40 -5.53 7.27
CA LEU A 234 13.73 -5.87 8.66
C LEU A 234 15.05 -6.65 8.74
N ILE A 235 15.24 -7.67 7.89
CA ILE A 235 16.47 -8.46 7.86
C ILE A 235 17.66 -7.59 7.43
N ASN A 236 17.50 -6.76 6.39
CA ASN A 236 18.59 -5.92 5.88
C ASN A 236 19.17 -5.00 6.94
N TYR A 237 18.33 -4.41 7.80
CA TYR A 237 18.80 -3.51 8.85
C TYR A 237 19.22 -4.21 10.15
N ASN A 238 18.74 -5.43 10.43
CA ASN A 238 18.89 -6.04 11.75
C ASN A 238 19.67 -7.36 11.77
N ALA A 239 19.86 -8.02 10.63
CA ALA A 239 20.43 -9.36 10.58
C ALA A 239 21.88 -9.41 10.08
N GLY A 240 22.49 -8.26 9.78
CA GLY A 240 23.89 -8.18 9.32
C GLY A 240 24.15 -9.01 8.05
N LEU A 241 23.39 -8.75 7.00
CA LEU A 241 23.59 -9.40 5.70
C LEU A 241 24.92 -8.97 5.07
N THR A 242 25.59 -9.89 4.37
CA THR A 242 26.65 -9.51 3.43
C THR A 242 26.05 -8.79 2.22
N LYS A 243 26.88 -8.10 1.43
CA LYS A 243 26.43 -7.44 0.19
C LYS A 243 25.76 -8.41 -0.80
N ASP A 244 26.27 -9.64 -0.90
CA ASP A 244 25.72 -10.65 -1.80
C ASP A 244 24.38 -11.19 -1.28
N GLU A 245 24.27 -11.41 0.04
CA GLU A 245 23.03 -11.83 0.67
C GLU A 245 21.94 -10.75 0.51
N ASP A 246 22.28 -9.48 0.73
CA ASP A 246 21.40 -8.33 0.52
C ASP A 246 20.94 -8.22 -0.94
N ALA A 247 21.85 -8.39 -1.90
CA ALA A 247 21.53 -8.38 -3.32
C ALA A 247 20.52 -9.48 -3.69
N ILE A 248 20.67 -10.69 -3.14
CA ILE A 248 19.73 -11.81 -3.37
C ILE A 248 18.35 -11.50 -2.78
N VAL A 249 18.30 -11.02 -1.53
CA VAL A 249 17.05 -10.64 -0.85
C VAL A 249 16.33 -9.54 -1.61
N TYR A 250 17.05 -8.49 -1.99
CA TYR A 250 16.50 -7.37 -2.73
C TYR A 250 16.04 -7.78 -4.14
N GLN A 251 16.82 -8.61 -4.86
CA GLN A 251 16.43 -9.09 -6.18
C GLN A 251 15.12 -9.88 -6.10
N PHE A 252 14.99 -10.80 -5.14
CA PHE A 252 13.75 -11.57 -4.97
C PHE A 252 12.56 -10.67 -4.62
N TYR A 253 12.74 -9.69 -3.73
CA TYR A 253 11.69 -8.71 -3.42
C TYR A 253 11.19 -7.97 -4.68
N LYS A 254 12.10 -7.64 -5.61
CA LYS A 254 11.77 -6.89 -6.83
C LYS A 254 11.18 -7.74 -7.96
N THR A 255 11.57 -9.00 -8.08
CA THR A 255 11.24 -9.85 -9.26
C THR A 255 10.39 -11.08 -8.94
N ASN A 256 10.35 -11.51 -7.69
CA ASN A 256 9.84 -12.83 -7.28
C ASN A 256 10.46 -14.01 -8.07
N ASP A 257 11.75 -13.90 -8.44
CA ASP A 257 12.43 -14.96 -9.19
C ASP A 257 12.57 -16.22 -8.33
N LYS A 258 11.77 -17.23 -8.66
CA LYS A 258 11.72 -18.52 -7.95
C LYS A 258 13.08 -19.24 -7.92
N LYS A 259 14.00 -18.94 -8.85
CA LYS A 259 15.36 -19.50 -8.85
C LYS A 259 16.18 -19.06 -7.62
N LEU A 260 15.79 -17.96 -6.96
CA LEU A 260 16.46 -17.46 -5.76
C LEU A 260 15.95 -18.10 -4.47
N ILE A 261 14.83 -18.83 -4.50
CA ILE A 261 14.21 -19.42 -3.30
C ILE A 261 15.19 -20.31 -2.51
N PRO A 262 15.97 -21.23 -3.12
CA PRO A 262 16.93 -22.04 -2.37
C PRO A 262 17.96 -21.18 -1.61
N LYS A 263 18.50 -20.16 -2.28
CA LYS A 263 19.46 -19.23 -1.66
C LYS A 263 18.84 -18.43 -0.52
N LEU A 264 17.60 -17.97 -0.68
CA LEU A 264 16.87 -17.25 0.37
C LEU A 264 16.61 -18.13 1.59
N ILE A 265 16.25 -19.39 1.39
CA ILE A 265 16.05 -20.34 2.49
C ILE A 265 17.35 -20.47 3.30
N ASP A 266 18.49 -20.60 2.63
CA ASP A 266 19.80 -20.71 3.30
C ASP A 266 20.17 -19.43 4.07
N ILE A 267 19.97 -18.26 3.43
CA ILE A 267 20.18 -16.96 4.08
C ILE A 267 19.29 -16.84 5.31
N TYR A 268 17.99 -17.08 5.18
CA TYR A 268 17.05 -16.88 6.27
C TYR A 268 17.22 -17.89 7.40
N ARG A 269 17.59 -19.14 7.12
CA ARG A 269 17.94 -20.13 8.16
C ARG A 269 19.10 -19.67 9.04
N LYS A 270 20.08 -18.99 8.45
CA LYS A 270 21.23 -18.46 9.17
C LYS A 270 20.92 -17.15 9.88
N LYS A 271 20.15 -16.26 9.25
CA LYS A 271 20.03 -14.85 9.63
C LYS A 271 18.79 -14.50 10.44
N VAL A 272 17.70 -15.26 10.29
CA VAL A 272 16.43 -14.98 10.98
C VAL A 272 16.42 -15.48 12.43
N PRO A 273 16.82 -16.73 12.76
CA PRO A 273 16.75 -17.22 14.14
C PRO A 273 17.43 -16.32 15.18
N PRO A 274 18.62 -15.73 14.93
CA PRO A 274 19.28 -14.87 15.92
C PRO A 274 18.52 -13.59 16.30
N ILE A 275 17.54 -13.16 15.49
CA ILE A 275 16.80 -11.92 15.71
C ILE A 275 15.34 -12.15 16.14
N VAL A 276 14.90 -13.41 16.28
CA VAL A 276 13.52 -13.74 16.65
C VAL A 276 13.16 -13.23 18.04
N ASP A 277 14.07 -13.30 19.01
CA ASP A 277 13.77 -12.83 20.38
C ASP A 277 13.43 -11.33 20.40
N LYS A 278 14.10 -10.55 19.54
CA LYS A 278 13.81 -9.12 19.33
C LYS A 278 12.57 -8.91 18.48
N TYR A 279 12.29 -9.81 17.53
CA TYR A 279 11.17 -9.75 16.60
C TYR A 279 10.36 -11.06 16.59
N PRO A 280 9.52 -11.31 17.63
CA PRO A 280 8.82 -12.59 17.76
C PRO A 280 7.85 -12.90 16.60
N CYS A 281 7.41 -11.89 15.87
CA CYS A 281 6.62 -12.05 14.64
C CYS A 281 7.34 -12.85 13.54
N LEU A 282 8.67 -13.05 13.62
CA LEU A 282 9.45 -13.87 12.70
C LEU A 282 9.36 -15.38 13.01
N GLN A 283 8.81 -15.77 14.16
CA GLN A 283 8.71 -17.17 14.56
C GLN A 283 7.99 -18.05 13.51
N PRO A 284 6.87 -17.62 12.89
CA PRO A 284 6.23 -18.38 11.81
C PRO A 284 7.14 -18.60 10.59
N LEU A 285 8.04 -17.65 10.27
CA LEU A 285 9.03 -17.85 9.21
C LEU A 285 10.05 -18.92 9.61
N VAL A 286 10.57 -18.88 10.84
CA VAL A 286 11.48 -19.92 11.36
C VAL A 286 10.83 -21.30 11.30
N ASP A 287 9.56 -21.41 11.68
CA ASP A 287 8.85 -22.68 11.64
C ASP A 287 8.60 -23.19 10.22
N LYS A 288 8.37 -22.29 9.25
CA LYS A 288 8.34 -22.66 7.82
C LYS A 288 9.73 -23.10 7.32
N LEU A 289 10.81 -22.46 7.75
CA LEU A 289 12.18 -22.78 7.32
C LEU A 289 12.67 -24.15 7.82
N LYS A 290 12.13 -24.64 8.95
CA LYS A 290 12.35 -26.01 9.46
C LYS A 290 11.81 -27.08 8.52
N ASN A 291 10.76 -26.76 7.75
CA ASN A 291 10.18 -27.66 6.76
C ASN A 291 10.15 -26.99 5.38
N PRO A 292 11.26 -27.03 4.61
CA PRO A 292 11.36 -26.35 3.33
C PRO A 292 10.35 -26.85 2.29
N SER A 293 9.73 -28.03 2.49
CA SER A 293 8.62 -28.47 1.65
C SER A 293 7.40 -27.53 1.72
N LYS A 294 7.27 -26.74 2.79
CA LYS A 294 6.23 -25.72 2.98
C LYS A 294 6.54 -24.39 2.28
N ILE A 295 7.77 -24.18 1.82
CA ILE A 295 8.23 -22.98 1.08
C ILE A 295 8.42 -23.31 -0.42
N LYS A 296 8.00 -24.51 -0.85
CA LYS A 296 8.41 -25.16 -2.11
C LYS A 296 8.44 -24.25 -3.35
N ASN A 297 7.53 -23.28 -3.46
CA ASN A 297 7.41 -22.45 -4.66
C ASN A 297 7.28 -20.93 -4.40
N ASP A 298 7.16 -20.50 -3.14
CA ASP A 298 6.90 -19.09 -2.82
C ASP A 298 7.13 -18.75 -1.33
N PHE A 299 7.50 -17.50 -1.05
CA PHE A 299 7.48 -16.89 0.30
C PHE A 299 6.19 -16.10 0.56
N PHE A 300 5.23 -16.13 -0.36
CA PHE A 300 3.89 -15.60 -0.11
C PHE A 300 2.92 -16.72 0.29
N GLU A 301 2.21 -16.52 1.39
CA GLU A 301 1.13 -17.40 1.83
C GLU A 301 -0.22 -16.75 1.52
N ARG A 302 -1.13 -17.54 0.97
CA ARG A 302 -2.50 -17.11 0.67
C ARG A 302 -3.43 -17.85 1.62
N ILE A 303 -4.28 -17.10 2.32
CA ILE A 303 -5.34 -17.67 3.14
C ILE A 303 -6.67 -17.02 2.78
N ASN A 304 -7.73 -17.82 2.76
CA ASN A 304 -9.09 -17.34 2.64
C ASN A 304 -9.73 -17.45 4.02
N ILE A 305 -10.29 -16.37 4.51
CA ILE A 305 -10.94 -16.29 5.81
C ILE A 305 -12.31 -15.65 5.68
N ASN A 306 -13.17 -15.89 6.67
CA ASN A 306 -14.32 -15.03 6.86
C ASN A 306 -13.85 -13.72 7.52
N SER A 307 -14.47 -12.59 7.19
CA SER A 307 -14.13 -11.28 7.74
C SER A 307 -14.19 -11.22 9.26
N LYS A 308 -15.00 -12.04 9.93
CA LYS A 308 -15.03 -12.12 11.40
C LYS A 308 -13.70 -12.56 12.02
N ASP A 309 -12.86 -13.27 11.24
CA ASP A 309 -11.56 -13.81 11.64
C ASP A 309 -10.38 -12.84 11.38
N LEU A 310 -10.69 -11.63 10.89
CA LEU A 310 -9.75 -10.51 10.81
C LEU A 310 -9.27 -10.12 12.22
#